data_AF-A0A096C095-F1
#
_entry.id   AF-A0A096C095-F1
#
_cell.length_a   1.000
_cell.length_b   1.000
_cell.length_c   1.000
_cell.angle_alpha   90.00
_cell.angle_beta   90.00
_cell.angle_gamma   90.00
#
_symmetry.space_group_name_H-M   'P 1'
#
loop_
_entity.id
_entity.type
_entity.pdbx_description
1 polymer ?
#
loop_
_entity_poly.entity_id
_entity_poly.type
_entity_poly.pdbx_seq_one_letter_code
_entity_poly.pdbx_strand_id
1 'polypeptide(L)'
;LTKIKRNENFNYKEVNKKEVPKERIEEGGREYLNGITNHKRERLLGVHGAKAVEACLSRTAKARGYSGKLLESRLSSNKLKGILLQEVYDDITNKDGWSDMYKQKCISTVKRFYKRYGIILSDHACTRFVSQKTGKGKKHYSETDLVSIWNKNANYKESNNRLVKFQNEIAIIYNIMNNIVVSIVVRKKPKKSWEVK
;
A
#
# COMPACT_ATOMS: atom_id res chain seq x y z
N LEU A 1 0.41 44.56 -42.72
CA LEU A 1 -0.13 43.24 -43.13
C LEU A 1 0.70 42.22 -42.36
N THR A 2 0.19 41.43 -41.40
CA THR A 2 -0.80 40.37 -41.59
C THR A 2 -1.40 39.95 -40.23
N LYS A 3 -2.71 39.70 -40.21
CA LYS A 3 -3.48 39.20 -39.05
C LYS A 3 -2.98 37.81 -38.63
N ILE A 4 -2.68 37.61 -37.34
CA ILE A 4 -2.51 36.26 -36.79
C ILE A 4 -3.90 35.76 -36.38
N LYS A 5 -4.41 34.80 -37.16
CA LYS A 5 -5.66 34.07 -36.92
C LYS A 5 -5.51 33.18 -35.67
N ARG A 6 -6.50 33.20 -34.79
CA ARG A 6 -6.68 32.15 -33.77
C ARG A 6 -6.99 30.84 -34.50
N ASN A 7 -6.12 29.84 -34.37
CA ASN A 7 -6.48 28.47 -34.74
C ASN A 7 -7.05 27.77 -33.51
N GLU A 8 -8.38 27.76 -33.47
CA GLU A 8 -9.17 26.76 -32.77
C GLU A 8 -8.88 25.41 -33.40
N ASN A 9 -8.18 24.51 -32.69
CA ASN A 9 -8.18 23.05 -32.88
C ASN A 9 -7.18 22.38 -31.90
N PHE A 10 -7.31 22.64 -30.60
CA PHE A 10 -6.59 21.83 -29.60
C PHE A 10 -7.45 20.62 -29.23
N ASN A 11 -7.18 19.50 -29.90
CA ASN A 11 -7.83 18.22 -29.63
C ASN A 11 -7.20 17.58 -28.39
N TYR A 12 -7.88 17.67 -27.24
CA TYR A 12 -7.42 17.11 -25.96
C TYR A 12 -7.22 15.58 -25.95
N LYS A 13 -7.53 14.87 -27.05
CA LYS A 13 -7.38 13.41 -27.15
C LYS A 13 -5.99 12.92 -27.54
N GLU A 14 -5.04 13.80 -27.92
CA GLU A 14 -3.66 13.38 -28.24
C GLU A 14 -2.65 13.57 -27.10
N VAL A 15 -3.04 14.17 -25.98
CA VAL A 15 -2.12 14.43 -24.84
C VAL A 15 -2.22 13.32 -23.81
N ASN A 16 -1.82 12.09 -24.14
CA ASN A 16 -1.46 11.07 -23.13
C ASN A 16 -0.78 9.82 -23.71
N LYS A 17 0.23 9.99 -24.57
CA LYS A 17 1.37 9.07 -24.56
C LYS A 17 2.46 9.71 -23.72
N LYS A 18 2.27 9.72 -22.40
CA LYS A 18 3.38 9.96 -21.47
C LYS A 18 4.38 8.85 -21.73
N GLU A 19 5.46 9.15 -22.45
CA GLU A 19 6.65 8.33 -22.45
C GLU A 19 7.01 8.09 -20.98
N VAL A 20 6.85 6.85 -20.53
CA VAL A 20 7.34 6.44 -19.22
C VAL A 20 8.84 6.77 -19.25
N PRO A 21 9.39 7.55 -18.28
CA PRO A 21 10.82 7.83 -18.25
C PRO A 21 11.57 6.50 -18.35
N LYS A 22 12.19 6.24 -19.51
CA LYS A 22 12.82 4.96 -19.76
C LYS A 22 14.10 4.95 -18.92
N GLU A 23 14.22 3.96 -18.03
CA GLU A 23 15.40 3.83 -17.17
C GLU A 23 16.68 3.82 -18.02
N ARG A 24 17.46 4.91 -17.92
CA ARG A 24 18.70 5.12 -18.68
C ARG A 24 19.92 4.60 -17.90
N ILE A 25 19.72 3.58 -17.08
CA ILE A 25 20.74 3.06 -16.13
C ILE A 25 21.95 2.53 -16.90
N GLU A 26 21.72 1.77 -17.98
CA GLU A 26 22.79 1.24 -18.83
C GLU A 26 23.51 2.34 -19.63
N GLU A 27 22.76 3.25 -20.23
CA GLU A 27 23.31 4.27 -21.12
C GLU A 27 24.02 5.37 -20.35
N GLY A 28 23.42 5.93 -19.30
CA GLY A 28 24.07 6.93 -18.44
C GLY A 28 25.27 6.35 -17.67
N GLY A 29 25.17 5.09 -17.24
CA GLY A 29 26.28 4.38 -16.59
C GLY A 29 27.45 4.10 -17.54
N ARG A 30 27.20 3.91 -18.84
CA ARG A 30 28.24 3.76 -19.87
C ARG A 30 28.88 5.10 -20.21
N GLU A 31 28.10 6.15 -20.40
CA GLU A 31 28.60 7.50 -20.70
C GLU A 31 29.59 7.98 -19.64
N TYR A 32 29.24 7.82 -18.36
CA TYR A 32 30.12 8.19 -17.26
C TYR A 32 31.45 7.41 -17.28
N LEU A 33 31.41 6.10 -17.56
CA LEU A 33 32.60 5.27 -17.55
C LEU A 33 33.50 5.46 -18.78
N ASN A 34 32.90 5.82 -19.92
CA ASN A 34 33.65 6.18 -21.13
C ASN A 34 34.32 7.56 -20.97
N GLY A 35 33.71 8.47 -20.21
CA GLY A 35 34.26 9.80 -19.93
C GLY A 35 35.40 9.84 -18.91
N ILE A 36 35.72 8.75 -18.21
CA ILE A 36 36.83 8.68 -17.23
C ILE A 36 38.02 7.89 -17.76
N THR A 37 39.20 8.15 -17.20
CA THR A 37 40.45 7.47 -17.57
C THR A 37 40.44 5.98 -17.19
N ASN A 38 41.20 5.16 -17.92
CA ASN A 38 41.24 3.70 -17.72
C ASN A 38 41.61 3.33 -16.26
N HIS A 39 42.65 3.96 -15.71
CA HIS A 39 43.06 3.76 -14.32
C HIS A 39 41.92 4.04 -13.31
N LYS A 40 41.11 5.08 -13.55
CA LYS A 40 39.98 5.41 -12.67
C LYS A 40 38.84 4.40 -12.82
N ARG A 41 38.64 3.86 -14.02
CA ARG A 41 37.66 2.80 -14.32
C ARG A 41 38.04 1.48 -13.66
N GLU A 42 39.30 1.07 -13.75
CA GLU A 42 39.84 -0.13 -13.09
C GLU A 42 39.79 -0.01 -11.57
N ARG A 43 40.03 1.18 -11.00
CA ARG A 43 39.87 1.42 -9.55
C ARG A 43 38.42 1.27 -9.08
N LEU A 44 37.43 1.60 -9.92
CA LEU A 44 36.01 1.51 -9.57
C LEU A 44 35.41 0.12 -9.76
N LEU A 45 35.89 -0.63 -10.76
CA LEU A 45 35.25 -1.88 -11.22
C LEU A 45 36.16 -3.11 -11.21
N GLY A 46 37.45 -2.92 -10.92
CA GLY A 46 38.50 -3.91 -11.16
C GLY A 46 38.86 -4.04 -12.64
N VAL A 47 39.99 -4.69 -12.93
CA VAL A 47 40.51 -4.91 -14.30
C VAL A 47 39.50 -5.66 -15.19
N HIS A 48 38.86 -6.71 -14.65
CA HIS A 48 37.84 -7.47 -15.38
C HIS A 48 36.51 -6.73 -15.55
N GLY A 49 36.21 -5.76 -14.67
CA GLY A 49 35.05 -4.89 -14.79
C GLY A 49 35.24 -3.83 -15.86
N ALA A 50 36.43 -3.22 -15.92
CA ALA A 50 36.81 -2.25 -16.95
C ALA A 50 36.76 -2.87 -18.36
N LYS A 51 37.37 -4.04 -18.56
CA LYS A 51 37.31 -4.78 -19.83
C LYS A 51 35.90 -5.13 -20.29
N ALA A 52 34.98 -5.40 -19.35
CA ALA A 52 33.58 -5.72 -19.68
C ALA A 52 32.78 -4.49 -20.15
N VAL A 53 33.14 -3.29 -19.67
CA VAL A 53 32.57 -2.02 -20.12
C VAL A 53 33.04 -1.70 -21.54
N GLU A 54 34.32 -1.95 -21.83
CA GLU A 54 34.90 -1.80 -23.17
C GLU A 54 34.28 -2.79 -24.17
N ALA A 55 34.04 -4.04 -23.76
CA ALA A 55 33.37 -5.06 -24.56
C ALA A 55 31.85 -4.84 -24.74
N CYS A 56 31.31 -3.70 -24.29
CA CYS A 56 29.87 -3.36 -24.35
C CYS A 56 28.94 -4.41 -23.73
N LEU A 57 29.41 -5.19 -22.75
CA LEU A 57 28.58 -6.18 -22.07
C LEU A 57 27.57 -5.49 -21.15
N SER A 58 26.33 -5.98 -21.13
CA SER A 58 25.28 -5.42 -20.24
C SER A 58 25.71 -5.55 -18.78
N ARG A 59 25.86 -4.41 -18.10
CA ARG A 59 26.30 -4.37 -16.70
C ARG A 59 25.19 -4.88 -15.78
N THR A 60 23.94 -4.58 -16.09
CA THR A 60 22.76 -5.09 -15.40
C THR A 60 22.68 -6.60 -15.54
N ALA A 61 22.96 -7.16 -16.72
CA ALA A 61 23.02 -8.62 -16.89
C ALA A 61 24.14 -9.24 -16.05
N LYS A 62 25.34 -8.66 -16.07
CA LYS A 62 26.48 -9.15 -15.27
C LYS A 62 26.24 -9.02 -13.76
N ALA A 63 25.68 -7.91 -13.29
CA ALA A 63 25.31 -7.70 -11.89
C ALA A 63 24.18 -8.64 -11.43
N ARG A 64 23.30 -9.06 -12.34
CA ARG A 64 22.27 -10.09 -12.10
C ARG A 64 22.76 -11.52 -12.36
N GLY A 65 24.04 -11.73 -12.67
CA GLY A 65 24.59 -13.05 -12.97
C GLY A 65 23.93 -13.73 -14.18
N TYR A 66 23.49 -12.96 -15.18
CA TYR A 66 22.68 -13.38 -16.34
C TYR A 66 21.30 -13.96 -16.01
N SER A 67 20.90 -13.96 -14.74
CA SER A 67 19.56 -14.34 -14.32
C SER A 67 18.60 -13.18 -14.60
N GLY A 68 17.64 -13.40 -15.50
CA GLY A 68 16.49 -12.49 -15.68
C GLY A 68 15.51 -12.52 -14.51
N LYS A 69 15.77 -13.33 -13.47
CA LYS A 69 14.83 -13.56 -12.38
C LYS A 69 14.87 -12.40 -11.39
N LEU A 70 13.70 -11.79 -11.17
CA LEU A 70 13.51 -10.79 -10.12
C LEU A 70 13.68 -11.45 -8.74
N LEU A 71 14.12 -10.66 -7.76
CA LEU A 71 14.26 -11.10 -6.37
C LEU A 71 12.88 -11.48 -5.83
N GLU A 72 12.61 -12.78 -5.70
CA GLU A 72 11.40 -13.28 -5.07
C GLU A 72 11.57 -13.24 -3.54
N SER A 73 10.61 -12.63 -2.85
CA SER A 73 10.59 -12.62 -1.37
C SER A 73 10.53 -14.04 -0.84
N ARG A 74 11.40 -14.38 0.12
CA ARG A 74 11.34 -15.65 0.87
C ARG A 74 10.17 -15.72 1.85
N LEU A 75 9.46 -14.61 2.06
CA LEU A 75 8.30 -14.53 2.94
C LEU A 75 7.03 -14.79 2.12
N SER A 76 6.34 -15.88 2.43
CA SER A 76 5.02 -16.14 1.84
C SER A 76 3.99 -15.14 2.35
N SER A 77 2.98 -14.84 1.54
CA SER A 77 1.87 -13.94 1.91
C SER A 77 1.16 -14.39 3.20
N ASN A 78 1.04 -15.70 3.41
CA ASN A 78 0.49 -16.27 4.65
C ASN A 78 1.38 -16.00 5.86
N LYS A 79 2.71 -16.09 5.70
CA LYS A 79 3.66 -15.75 6.77
C LYS A 79 3.58 -14.27 7.15
N LEU A 80 3.47 -13.38 6.15
CA LEU A 80 3.28 -11.94 6.38
C LEU A 80 1.98 -11.63 7.14
N LYS A 81 0.87 -12.27 6.77
CA LYS A 81 -0.40 -12.14 7.50
C LYS A 81 -0.29 -12.65 8.94
N GLY A 82 0.44 -13.74 9.16
CA GLY A 82 0.70 -14.27 10.50
C GLY A 82 1.46 -13.28 11.39
N ILE A 83 2.46 -12.60 10.83
CA ILE A 83 3.24 -11.57 11.53
C ILE A 83 2.33 -10.39 11.91
N LEU A 84 1.58 -9.84 10.94
CA LEU A 84 0.64 -8.73 11.19
C LEU A 84 -0.43 -9.09 12.24
N LEU A 85 -0.90 -10.33 12.24
CA LEU A 85 -1.87 -10.80 13.22
C LEU A 85 -1.26 -10.89 14.63
N GLN A 86 0.00 -11.31 14.73
CA GLN A 86 0.72 -11.34 16.00
C GLN A 86 0.95 -9.93 16.54
N GLU A 87 1.36 -8.97 15.69
CA GLU A 87 1.50 -7.56 16.08
C GLU A 87 0.20 -7.01 16.69
N VAL A 88 -0.95 -7.30 16.08
CA VAL A 88 -2.26 -6.89 16.62
C VAL A 88 -2.57 -7.56 17.97
N TYR A 89 -2.20 -8.83 18.15
CA TYR A 89 -2.38 -9.50 19.44
C TYR A 89 -1.49 -8.90 20.52
N ASP A 90 -0.25 -8.53 20.18
CA ASP A 90 0.69 -7.89 21.08
C ASP A 90 0.17 -6.49 21.46
N ASP A 91 -0.34 -5.72 20.49
CA ASP A 91 -0.97 -4.41 20.71
C ASP A 91 -2.14 -4.49 21.70
N ILE A 92 -2.97 -5.54 21.61
CA ILE A 92 -4.10 -5.77 22.53
C ILE A 92 -3.60 -6.22 23.91
N THR A 93 -2.64 -7.14 23.95
CA THR A 93 -2.10 -7.72 25.19
C THR A 93 -1.41 -6.65 26.03
N ASN A 94 -0.67 -5.76 25.37
CA ASN A 94 0.09 -4.68 26.00
C ASN A 94 -0.76 -3.43 26.32
N LYS A 95 -2.10 -3.47 26.17
CA LYS A 95 -2.93 -2.34 26.56
C LYS A 95 -2.99 -2.15 28.08
N ASP A 96 -2.53 -0.98 28.50
CA ASP A 96 -2.69 -0.50 29.87
C ASP A 96 -4.16 -0.17 30.17
N GLY A 97 -4.60 -0.50 31.39
CA GLY A 97 -5.94 -0.22 31.88
C GLY A 97 -7.04 -1.14 31.34
N TRP A 98 -6.74 -2.10 30.46
CA TRP A 98 -7.69 -3.14 30.04
C TRP A 98 -7.60 -4.35 30.96
N SER A 99 -8.74 -4.88 31.38
CA SER A 99 -8.77 -6.15 32.12
C SER A 99 -8.38 -7.31 31.21
N ASP A 100 -7.80 -8.36 31.77
CA ASP A 100 -7.39 -9.55 31.01
C ASP A 100 -8.58 -10.20 30.30
N MET A 101 -9.75 -10.25 30.96
CA MET A 101 -10.99 -10.73 30.34
C MET A 101 -11.36 -9.90 29.11
N TYR A 102 -11.20 -8.57 29.15
CA TYR A 102 -11.47 -7.70 28.01
C TYR A 102 -10.45 -7.91 26.88
N LYS A 103 -9.16 -8.04 27.21
CA LYS A 103 -8.09 -8.38 26.26
C LYS A 103 -8.39 -9.70 25.54
N GLN A 104 -8.74 -10.74 26.29
CA GLN A 104 -9.12 -12.05 25.73
C GLN A 104 -10.35 -11.98 24.83
N LYS A 105 -11.36 -11.18 25.20
CA LYS A 105 -12.54 -10.95 24.36
C LYS A 105 -12.16 -10.28 23.03
N CYS A 106 -11.26 -9.30 23.06
CA CYS A 106 -10.75 -8.64 21.87
C CYS A 106 -9.94 -9.59 20.99
N ILE A 107 -8.98 -10.33 21.56
CA ILE A 107 -8.16 -11.32 20.83
C ILE A 107 -9.06 -12.37 20.16
N SER A 108 -10.04 -12.90 20.91
CA SER A 108 -11.00 -13.88 20.39
C SER A 108 -11.82 -13.34 19.22
N THR A 109 -12.18 -12.04 19.27
CA THR A 109 -12.88 -11.35 18.20
C THR A 109 -12.00 -11.20 16.96
N VAL A 110 -10.77 -10.68 17.10
CA VAL A 110 -9.82 -10.56 15.98
C VAL A 110 -9.57 -11.91 15.33
N LYS A 111 -9.31 -12.95 16.14
CA LYS A 111 -9.10 -14.32 15.68
C LYS A 111 -10.30 -14.86 14.90
N ARG A 112 -11.52 -14.58 15.35
CA ARG A 112 -12.76 -14.99 14.68
C ARG A 112 -12.93 -14.31 13.32
N PHE A 113 -12.74 -12.99 13.25
CA PHE A 113 -12.82 -12.23 11.99
C PHE A 113 -11.78 -12.68 10.97
N TYR A 114 -10.53 -12.90 11.42
CA TYR A 114 -9.46 -13.36 10.55
C TYR A 114 -9.74 -14.76 10.01
N LYS A 115 -10.09 -15.73 10.87
CA LYS A 115 -10.34 -17.11 10.46
C LYS A 115 -11.54 -17.26 9.53
N ARG A 116 -12.61 -16.50 9.74
CA ARG A 116 -13.86 -16.63 8.97
C ARG A 116 -13.88 -15.81 7.69
N TYR A 117 -13.27 -14.62 7.71
CA TYR A 117 -13.44 -13.63 6.65
C TYR A 117 -12.12 -13.07 6.10
N GLY A 118 -10.97 -13.46 6.68
CA GLY A 118 -9.68 -12.89 6.33
C GLY A 118 -9.53 -11.41 6.71
N ILE A 119 -10.38 -10.91 7.63
CA ILE A 119 -10.37 -9.51 8.07
C ILE A 119 -9.52 -9.39 9.33
N ILE A 120 -8.53 -8.47 9.31
CA ILE A 120 -7.71 -8.15 10.47
C ILE A 120 -8.21 -6.82 11.06
N LEU A 121 -8.68 -6.85 12.30
CA LEU A 121 -9.07 -5.66 13.05
C LEU A 121 -7.92 -5.22 13.96
N SER A 122 -7.50 -3.97 13.86
CA SER A 122 -6.62 -3.34 14.87
C SER A 122 -7.27 -3.36 16.27
N ASP A 123 -6.48 -3.08 17.31
CA ASP A 123 -6.97 -2.83 18.67
C ASP A 123 -8.12 -1.83 18.69
N HIS A 124 -7.96 -0.69 18.00
CA HIS A 124 -8.95 0.38 17.97
C HIS A 124 -10.24 -0.07 17.28
N ALA A 125 -10.14 -0.70 16.11
CA ALA A 125 -11.30 -1.23 15.41
C ALA A 125 -12.01 -2.33 16.20
N CYS A 126 -11.25 -3.22 16.86
CA CYS A 126 -11.77 -4.27 17.69
C CYS A 126 -12.58 -3.70 18.87
N THR A 127 -12.05 -2.70 19.57
CA THR A 127 -12.79 -1.98 20.63
C THR A 127 -14.09 -1.37 20.11
N ARG A 128 -14.09 -0.78 18.90
CA ARG A 128 -15.32 -0.23 18.29
C ARG A 128 -16.39 -1.28 18.10
N PHE A 129 -16.01 -2.51 17.75
CA PHE A 129 -16.93 -3.62 17.56
C PHE A 129 -17.36 -4.28 18.87
N VAL A 130 -16.42 -4.55 19.78
CA VAL A 130 -16.65 -5.28 21.05
C VAL A 130 -17.43 -4.43 22.06
N SER A 131 -17.16 -3.12 22.09
CA SER A 131 -17.73 -2.16 23.03
C SER A 131 -18.48 -1.06 22.28
N GLN A 132 -19.45 -1.46 21.46
CA GLN A 132 -20.31 -0.52 20.75
C GLN A 132 -21.05 0.37 21.74
N LYS A 133 -21.00 1.68 21.50
CA LYS A 133 -21.71 2.66 22.33
C LYS A 133 -23.22 2.47 22.18
N THR A 134 -23.90 2.26 23.29
CA THR A 134 -25.35 2.25 23.40
C THR A 134 -25.86 3.67 23.69
N GLY A 135 -27.07 4.02 23.23
CA GLY A 135 -27.71 5.31 23.54
C GLY A 135 -28.47 5.95 22.37
N LYS A 136 -29.18 7.06 22.66
CA LYS A 136 -30.04 7.76 21.70
C LYS A 136 -29.24 8.21 20.47
N GLY A 137 -29.67 7.78 19.28
CA GLY A 137 -29.02 8.10 18.01
C GLY A 137 -27.74 7.30 17.70
N LYS A 138 -27.42 6.26 18.49
CA LYS A 138 -26.37 5.28 18.15
C LYS A 138 -27.00 4.12 17.39
N LYS A 139 -26.40 3.78 16.25
CA LYS A 139 -26.79 2.62 15.46
C LYS A 139 -25.85 1.47 15.79
N HIS A 140 -26.44 0.34 16.14
CA HIS A 140 -25.71 -0.91 16.30
C HIS A 140 -25.45 -1.57 14.95
N TYR A 141 -24.36 -2.33 14.87
CA TYR A 141 -24.00 -3.10 13.70
C TYR A 141 -23.49 -4.47 14.12
N SER A 142 -23.80 -5.44 13.30
CA SER A 142 -23.46 -6.84 13.50
C SER A 142 -22.18 -7.24 12.76
N GLU A 143 -21.71 -8.46 13.00
CA GLU A 143 -20.61 -9.06 12.26
C GLU A 143 -20.94 -9.17 10.76
N THR A 144 -22.18 -9.54 10.42
CA THR A 144 -22.64 -9.66 9.02
C THR A 144 -22.71 -8.31 8.32
N ASP A 145 -23.11 -7.24 9.03
CA ASP A 145 -23.08 -5.88 8.49
C ASP A 145 -21.65 -5.50 8.06
N LEU A 146 -20.66 -5.71 8.92
CA LEU A 146 -19.27 -5.39 8.61
C LEU A 146 -18.73 -6.22 7.44
N VAL A 147 -19.04 -7.51 7.38
CA VAL A 147 -18.60 -8.38 6.28
C VAL A 147 -19.25 -7.95 4.97
N SER A 148 -20.54 -7.60 4.98
CA SER A 148 -21.24 -7.13 3.78
C SER A 148 -20.64 -5.84 3.21
N ILE A 149 -20.19 -4.93 4.08
CA ILE A 149 -19.51 -3.69 3.71
C ILE A 149 -18.08 -4.00 3.24
N TRP A 150 -17.39 -4.90 3.95
CA TRP A 150 -16.02 -5.30 3.61
C TRP A 150 -15.91 -5.91 2.22
N ASN A 151 -16.92 -6.64 1.75
CA ASN A 151 -16.91 -7.26 0.43
C ASN A 151 -17.14 -6.27 -0.72
N LYS A 152 -17.40 -4.99 -0.43
CA LYS A 152 -17.62 -3.96 -1.45
C LYS A 152 -16.36 -3.15 -1.72
N ASN A 153 -16.37 -2.43 -2.84
CA ASN A 153 -15.30 -1.51 -3.18
C ASN A 153 -15.29 -0.31 -2.23
N ALA A 154 -14.10 0.23 -1.97
CA ALA A 154 -13.97 1.50 -1.29
C ALA A 154 -14.56 2.62 -2.14
N ASN A 155 -15.38 3.46 -1.52
CA ASN A 155 -16.07 4.58 -2.14
C ASN A 155 -15.54 5.94 -1.68
N TYR A 156 -14.65 5.96 -0.67
CA TYR A 156 -13.96 7.18 -0.28
C TYR A 156 -12.50 6.92 0.08
N LYS A 157 -11.72 8.00 0.08
CA LYS A 157 -10.35 8.09 0.57
C LYS A 157 -10.32 9.02 1.79
N GLU A 158 -9.77 8.53 2.91
CA GLU A 158 -9.58 9.36 4.11
C GLU A 158 -8.24 10.09 4.10
N SER A 159 -7.20 9.42 3.61
CA SER A 159 -5.84 9.97 3.48
C SER A 159 -5.07 9.20 2.42
N ASN A 160 -3.84 9.58 2.14
CA ASN A 160 -2.99 8.89 1.15
C ASN A 160 -2.79 7.39 1.43
N ASN A 161 -2.90 6.97 2.69
CA ASN A 161 -2.69 5.57 3.08
C ASN A 161 -3.95 4.89 3.62
N ARG A 162 -5.12 5.55 3.55
CA ARG A 162 -6.37 5.01 4.10
C ARG A 162 -7.54 5.16 3.16
N LEU A 163 -8.23 4.05 2.96
CA LEU A 163 -9.49 3.99 2.23
C LEU A 163 -10.65 3.76 3.19
N VAL A 164 -11.83 4.13 2.72
CA VAL A 164 -13.08 4.00 3.47
C VAL A 164 -14.11 3.28 2.62
N LYS A 165 -14.76 2.29 3.24
CA LYS A 165 -15.99 1.66 2.75
C LYS A 165 -17.13 2.20 3.60
N PHE A 166 -17.93 3.10 3.05
CA PHE A 166 -19.06 3.72 3.75
C PHE A 166 -20.39 3.26 3.16
N GLN A 167 -21.16 2.52 3.92
CA GLN A 167 -22.48 2.07 3.53
C GLN A 167 -23.38 1.87 4.74
N ASN A 168 -24.69 2.09 4.56
CA ASN A 168 -25.70 1.89 5.59
C ASN A 168 -25.32 2.63 6.89
N GLU A 169 -24.76 3.84 6.75
CA GLU A 169 -24.31 4.69 7.86
C GLU A 169 -23.16 4.11 8.70
N ILE A 170 -22.45 3.11 8.16
CA ILE A 170 -21.28 2.48 8.77
C ILE A 170 -20.09 2.68 7.85
N ALA A 171 -18.98 3.16 8.40
CA ALA A 171 -17.70 3.30 7.72
C ALA A 171 -16.70 2.30 8.28
N ILE A 172 -16.08 1.52 7.39
CA ILE A 172 -14.87 0.73 7.65
C ILE A 172 -13.69 1.49 7.06
N ILE A 173 -12.76 1.89 7.92
CA ILE A 173 -11.54 2.60 7.56
C ILE A 173 -10.38 1.62 7.65
N TYR A 174 -9.61 1.47 6.58
CA TYR A 174 -8.53 0.49 6.51
C TYR A 174 -7.30 1.03 5.80
N ASN A 175 -6.15 0.47 6.15
CA ASN A 175 -4.86 0.83 5.57
C ASN A 175 -4.68 0.14 4.21
N ILE A 176 -4.22 0.89 3.21
CA ILE A 176 -4.09 0.42 1.82
C ILE A 176 -3.00 -0.65 1.69
N MET A 177 -1.91 -0.52 2.46
CA MET A 177 -0.73 -1.38 2.33
C MET A 177 -0.96 -2.79 2.87
N ASN A 178 -1.66 -2.91 3.99
CA ASN A 178 -1.78 -4.17 4.72
C ASN A 178 -3.24 -4.63 4.93
N ASN A 179 -4.22 -3.87 4.46
CA ASN A 179 -5.66 -4.14 4.60
C ASN A 179 -6.14 -4.29 6.06
N ILE A 180 -5.38 -3.80 7.04
CA ILE A 180 -5.83 -3.79 8.44
C ILE A 180 -6.92 -2.75 8.61
N VAL A 181 -8.03 -3.15 9.22
CA VAL A 181 -9.11 -2.24 9.62
C VAL A 181 -8.64 -1.43 10.83
N VAL A 182 -8.49 -0.13 10.64
CA VAL A 182 -7.99 0.81 11.66
C VAL A 182 -9.13 1.36 12.50
N SER A 183 -10.30 1.55 11.92
CA SER A 183 -11.46 2.07 12.66
C SER A 183 -12.78 1.69 12.03
N ILE A 184 -13.80 1.61 12.87
CA ILE A 184 -15.20 1.41 12.48
C ILE A 184 -16.00 2.57 13.05
N VAL A 185 -16.72 3.29 12.19
CA VAL A 185 -17.41 4.53 12.57
C VAL A 185 -18.84 4.51 12.08
N VAL A 186 -19.78 4.78 12.98
CA VAL A 186 -21.21 4.93 12.66
C VAL A 186 -21.54 6.40 12.48
N ARG A 187 -21.98 6.80 11.27
CA ARG A 187 -22.40 8.18 10.96
C ARG A 187 -23.46 8.23 9.85
N LYS A 188 -24.40 9.16 9.96
CA LYS A 188 -25.46 9.40 8.95
C LYS A 188 -24.92 9.83 7.58
N LYS A 189 -23.84 10.62 7.56
CA LYS A 189 -23.25 11.16 6.33
C LYS A 189 -21.74 10.88 6.24
N PRO A 190 -21.18 10.80 5.02
CA PRO A 190 -19.74 10.81 4.79
C PRO A 190 -19.07 12.02 5.45
N LYS A 191 -17.77 11.92 5.75
CA LYS A 191 -17.04 13.00 6.42
C LYS A 191 -16.75 14.02 5.35
N LYS A 192 -16.92 15.30 5.63
CA LYS A 192 -16.63 16.36 4.65
C LYS A 192 -15.19 16.29 4.12
N SER A 193 -14.26 15.80 4.94
CA SER A 193 -12.84 15.64 4.57
C SER A 193 -12.53 14.36 3.80
N TRP A 194 -13.52 13.51 3.49
CA TRP A 194 -13.30 12.29 2.71
C TRP A 194 -13.51 12.58 1.23
N GLU A 195 -12.53 12.20 0.41
CA GLU A 195 -12.57 12.36 -1.04
C GLU A 195 -13.32 11.18 -1.66
N VAL A 196 -14.20 11.43 -2.63
CA VAL A 196 -14.88 10.36 -3.39
C VAL A 196 -13.85 9.66 -4.26
N LYS A 197 -13.90 8.33 -4.29
CA LYS A 197 -13.03 7.48 -5.11
C LYS A 197 -13.70 7.06 -6.40
#